data_AF-A0A2T7TDE1-F1
#
_entry.id   AF-A0A2T7TDE1-F1
#
_cell.length_a   1.000
_cell.length_b   1.000
_cell.length_c   1.000
_cell.angle_alpha   90.00
_cell.angle_beta   90.00
_cell.angle_gamma   90.00
#
_symmetry.space_group_name_H-M   'P 1'
#
loop_
_entity.id
_entity.type
_entity.pdbx_description
1 polymer ?
#
loop_
_entity_poly.entity_id
_entity_poly.type
_entity_poly.pdbx_seq_one_letter_code
_entity_poly.pdbx_strand_id
1 'polypeptide(L)'
;MTEPKTPAQLADDAAEAVRAINHATQSQRPGWEFPGDAYSVVGALARMAAGLPQALDQIGYLPESMAGNLRSDKGTLDADLEDTYGALADAHDAAQTLYEALNRAHSALSPIAYQD
;
A
#
# COMPACT_ATOMS: atom_id res chain seq x y z
N MET A 1 -6.63 4.33 -28.29
CA MET A 1 -5.74 3.94 -27.18
C MET A 1 -5.95 4.99 -26.10
N THR A 2 -6.32 4.59 -24.88
CA THR A 2 -6.40 5.53 -23.75
C THR A 2 -4.98 5.88 -23.29
N GLU A 3 -4.75 7.13 -22.94
CA GLU A 3 -3.48 7.60 -22.38
C GLU A 3 -3.17 6.83 -21.07
N PRO A 4 -1.90 6.48 -20.79
CA PRO A 4 -1.55 5.82 -19.54
C PRO A 4 -1.85 6.72 -18.34
N LYS A 5 -2.35 6.12 -17.25
CA LYS A 5 -2.58 6.83 -15.99
C LYS A 5 -1.26 7.33 -15.40
N THR A 6 -1.30 8.49 -14.75
CA THR A 6 -0.16 9.00 -13.97
C THR A 6 0.01 8.22 -12.66
N PRO A 7 1.19 8.27 -12.02
CA PRO A 7 1.38 7.65 -10.70
C PRO A 7 0.36 8.12 -9.65
N ALA A 8 -0.01 9.41 -9.65
CA ALA A 8 -1.02 9.94 -8.75
C ALA A 8 -2.41 9.32 -9.00
N GLN A 9 -2.82 9.19 -10.27
CA GLN A 9 -4.10 8.55 -10.61
C GLN A 9 -4.13 7.07 -10.20
N LEU A 10 -3.00 6.37 -10.31
CA LEU A 10 -2.89 4.98 -9.85
C LEU A 10 -2.95 4.87 -8.32
N ALA A 11 -2.36 5.83 -7.59
CA ALA A 11 -2.47 5.88 -6.13
C ALA A 11 -3.92 6.15 -5.68
N ASP A 12 -4.64 7.04 -6.39
CA ASP A 12 -6.06 7.30 -6.14
C ASP A 12 -6.92 6.05 -6.41
N ASP A 13 -6.66 5.33 -7.51
CA ASP A 13 -7.34 4.06 -7.79
C ASP A 13 -7.12 3.03 -6.66
N ALA A 14 -5.90 2.96 -6.11
CA ALA A 14 -5.57 2.06 -5.02
C ALA A 14 -6.33 2.42 -3.73
N ALA A 15 -6.43 3.72 -3.40
CA ALA A 15 -7.20 4.20 -2.26
C ALA A 15 -8.70 3.87 -2.40
N GLU A 16 -9.28 4.07 -3.59
CA GLU A 16 -10.67 3.71 -3.88
C GLU A 16 -10.90 2.20 -3.85
N ALA A 17 -9.94 1.40 -4.33
CA ALA A 17 -10.01 -0.06 -4.22
C ALA A 17 -10.03 -0.52 -2.75
N VAL A 18 -9.18 0.06 -1.89
CA VAL A 18 -9.19 -0.22 -0.44
C VAL A 18 -10.53 0.16 0.19
N ARG A 19 -11.08 1.33 -0.16
CA ARG A 19 -12.41 1.75 0.30
C ARG A 19 -13.51 0.78 -0.13
N ALA A 20 -13.46 0.31 -1.38
CA ALA A 20 -14.42 -0.65 -1.91
C ALA A 20 -14.32 -2.01 -1.19
N ILE A 21 -13.09 -2.48 -0.91
CA ILE A 21 -12.84 -3.68 -0.09
C ILE A 21 -13.47 -3.49 1.29
N ASN A 22 -13.14 -2.38 1.98
CA ASN A 22 -13.66 -2.09 3.31
C ASN A 22 -15.19 -2.11 3.38
N HIS A 23 -15.86 -1.58 2.35
CA HIS A 23 -17.32 -1.61 2.28
C HIS A 23 -17.85 -3.02 1.99
N ALA A 24 -17.21 -3.77 1.10
CA ALA A 24 -17.60 -5.14 0.76
C ALA A 24 -17.45 -6.12 1.93
N THR A 25 -16.54 -5.85 2.87
CA THR A 25 -16.29 -6.73 4.02
C THR A 25 -17.12 -6.39 5.28
N GLN A 26 -18.07 -5.43 5.22
CA GLN A 26 -18.87 -5.00 6.38
C GLN A 26 -19.93 -6.03 6.83
N SER A 27 -20.43 -6.84 5.90
CA SER A 27 -21.42 -7.88 6.17
C SER A 27 -21.27 -9.01 5.18
N GLN A 28 -21.78 -10.19 5.53
CA GLN A 28 -21.83 -11.31 4.59
C GLN A 28 -22.62 -10.94 3.34
N ARG A 29 -22.11 -11.37 2.18
CA ARG A 29 -22.69 -11.13 0.85
C ARG A 29 -22.08 -12.12 -0.14
N PRO A 30 -22.69 -12.33 -1.33
CA PRO A 30 -22.09 -13.18 -2.36
C PRO A 30 -20.62 -12.83 -2.61
N GLY A 31 -19.73 -13.81 -2.44
CA GLY A 31 -18.27 -13.65 -2.53
C GLY A 31 -17.58 -13.11 -1.26
N TRP A 32 -18.30 -13.09 -0.14
CA TRP A 32 -17.81 -12.79 1.21
C TRP A 32 -18.66 -13.55 2.24
N GLU A 33 -18.66 -14.87 2.15
CA GLU A 33 -19.50 -15.78 2.93
C GLU A 33 -18.66 -16.80 3.70
N PHE A 34 -17.52 -17.19 3.15
CA PHE A 34 -16.72 -18.31 3.64
C PHE A 34 -15.32 -17.87 4.07
N PRO A 35 -14.65 -18.63 4.96
CA PRO A 35 -13.27 -18.36 5.35
C PRO A 35 -12.28 -18.25 4.17
N GLY A 36 -12.54 -18.97 3.06
CA GLY A 36 -11.76 -18.88 1.83
C GLY A 36 -11.80 -17.51 1.14
N ASP A 37 -12.88 -16.74 1.33
CA ASP A 37 -12.98 -15.38 0.82
C ASP A 37 -12.03 -14.46 1.59
N ALA A 38 -11.99 -14.59 2.91
CA ALA A 38 -11.04 -13.88 3.77
C ALA A 38 -9.59 -14.22 3.44
N TYR A 39 -9.29 -15.50 3.22
CA TYR A 39 -7.98 -15.95 2.74
C TYR A 39 -7.58 -15.21 1.46
N SER A 40 -8.47 -15.18 0.47
CA SER A 40 -8.21 -14.54 -0.83
C SER A 40 -7.95 -13.02 -0.70
N VAL A 41 -8.75 -12.32 0.10
CA VAL A 41 -8.57 -10.87 0.33
C VAL A 41 -7.26 -10.58 1.07
N VAL A 42 -6.95 -11.33 2.14
CA VAL A 42 -5.68 -11.14 2.89
C VAL A 42 -4.47 -11.42 2.00
N GLY A 43 -4.52 -12.46 1.16
CA GLY A 43 -3.44 -12.75 0.20
C GLY A 43 -3.24 -11.65 -0.84
N ALA A 44 -4.32 -11.01 -1.29
CA ALA A 44 -4.23 -9.85 -2.19
C ALA A 44 -3.63 -8.62 -1.50
N LEU A 45 -4.05 -8.33 -0.26
CA LEU A 45 -3.48 -7.23 0.54
C LEU A 45 -2.00 -7.47 0.86
N ALA A 46 -1.59 -8.72 1.12
CA ALA A 46 -0.18 -9.05 1.33
C ALA A 46 0.66 -8.71 0.09
N ARG A 47 0.19 -9.08 -1.11
CA ARG A 47 0.87 -8.74 -2.37
C ARG A 47 0.96 -7.23 -2.59
N MET A 48 -0.08 -6.48 -2.26
CA MET A 48 -0.06 -5.02 -2.32
C MET A 48 1.00 -4.46 -1.36
N ALA A 49 1.00 -4.89 -0.10
CA ALA A 49 1.95 -4.44 0.90
C ALA A 49 3.41 -4.74 0.50
N ALA A 50 3.67 -5.89 -0.11
CA ALA A 50 4.99 -6.26 -0.62
C ALA A 50 5.52 -5.33 -1.74
N GLY A 51 4.63 -4.68 -2.49
CA GLY A 51 5.00 -3.76 -3.57
C GLY A 51 5.19 -2.29 -3.12
N LEU A 52 4.67 -1.92 -1.95
CA LEU A 52 4.77 -0.55 -1.44
C LEU A 52 6.21 -0.08 -1.18
N PRO A 53 7.12 -0.90 -0.60
CA PRO A 53 8.53 -0.53 -0.41
C PRO A 53 9.18 0.05 -1.67
N GLN A 54 9.07 -0.67 -2.79
CA GLN A 54 9.64 -0.24 -4.06
C GLN A 54 9.03 1.08 -4.56
N ALA A 55 7.71 1.26 -4.40
CA ALA A 55 7.05 2.50 -4.82
C ALA A 55 7.52 3.70 -3.98
N LEU A 56 7.72 3.50 -2.67
CA LEU A 56 8.20 4.54 -1.75
C LEU A 56 9.64 4.95 -2.07
N ASP A 57 10.54 3.99 -2.35
CA ASP A 57 11.91 4.27 -2.79
C ASP A 57 11.90 5.10 -4.08
N GLN A 58 11.06 4.71 -5.05
CA GLN A 58 10.92 5.43 -6.32
C GLN A 58 10.39 6.85 -6.16
N ILE A 59 9.51 7.09 -5.20
CA ILE A 59 9.04 8.43 -4.85
C ILE A 59 10.20 9.27 -4.27
N GLY A 60 11.03 8.68 -3.41
CA GLY A 60 12.21 9.34 -2.84
C GLY A 60 13.24 9.77 -3.89
N TYR A 61 13.43 8.98 -4.95
CA TYR A 61 14.37 9.33 -6.03
C TYR A 61 13.98 10.57 -6.83
N LEU A 62 12.70 10.96 -6.85
CA LEU A 62 12.27 12.10 -7.66
C LEU A 62 12.88 13.42 -7.14
N PRO A 63 12.74 13.81 -5.86
CA PRO A 63 13.48 14.94 -5.30
C PRO A 63 15.00 14.82 -5.44
N GLU A 64 15.58 13.64 -5.21
CA GLU A 64 17.03 13.43 -5.36
C GLU A 64 17.51 13.75 -6.78
N SER A 65 16.76 13.32 -7.80
CA SER A 65 17.07 13.58 -9.22
C SER A 65 17.02 15.07 -9.59
N MET A 66 16.39 15.90 -8.76
CA MET A 66 16.23 17.34 -8.94
C MET A 66 17.14 18.15 -8.00
N ALA A 67 18.10 17.50 -7.33
CA ALA A 67 19.02 18.17 -6.41
C ALA A 67 19.64 19.43 -7.03
N GLY A 68 19.64 20.52 -6.27
CA GLY A 68 20.11 21.84 -6.72
C GLY A 68 19.07 22.69 -7.46
N ASN A 69 17.91 22.13 -7.85
CA ASN A 69 16.81 22.87 -8.50
C ASN A 69 15.55 22.95 -7.62
N LEU A 70 15.62 22.46 -6.39
CA LEU A 70 14.51 22.50 -5.44
C LEU A 70 14.57 23.77 -4.59
N ARG A 71 13.40 24.19 -4.10
CA ARG A 71 13.25 25.29 -3.14
C ARG A 71 12.14 24.93 -2.16
N SER A 72 12.33 25.25 -0.89
CA SER A 72 11.26 25.26 0.09
C SER A 72 10.63 26.64 0.16
N ASP A 73 9.29 26.70 0.21
CA ASP A 73 8.57 27.96 0.43
C ASP A 73 8.76 28.52 1.84
N LYS A 74 9.22 27.70 2.79
CA LYS A 74 9.58 28.09 4.16
C LYS A 74 11.06 28.49 4.28
N GLY A 75 11.86 28.30 3.24
CA GLY A 75 13.31 28.48 3.27
C GLY A 75 14.07 27.39 4.04
N THR A 76 13.44 26.24 4.30
CA THR A 76 13.97 25.14 5.12
C THR A 76 14.25 23.87 4.30
N LEU A 77 14.69 24.02 3.05
CA LEU A 77 14.78 22.91 2.08
C LEU A 77 15.53 21.69 2.61
N ASP A 78 16.68 21.88 3.25
CA ASP A 78 17.49 20.76 3.76
C ASP A 78 16.73 19.96 4.83
N ALA A 79 16.07 20.66 5.76
CA ALA A 79 15.23 20.03 6.79
C ALA A 79 13.97 19.38 6.20
N ASP A 80 13.31 20.04 5.24
CA ASP A 80 12.12 19.48 4.57
C ASP A 80 12.47 18.20 3.79
N LEU A 81 13.66 18.13 3.17
CA LEU A 81 14.16 16.94 2.48
C LEU A 81 14.53 15.84 3.48
N GLU A 82 15.24 16.16 4.55
CA GLU A 82 15.56 15.21 5.63
C GLU A 82 14.29 14.58 6.21
N ASP A 83 13.30 15.40 6.56
CA ASP A 83 11.99 14.93 7.05
C ASP A 83 11.27 14.05 6.02
N THR A 84 11.32 14.42 4.74
CA THR A 84 10.67 13.65 3.66
C THR A 84 11.31 12.27 3.51
N TYR A 85 12.64 12.19 3.44
CA TYR A 85 13.33 10.91 3.30
C TYR A 85 13.19 10.04 4.55
N GLY A 86 13.25 10.63 5.75
CA GLY A 86 12.97 9.93 6.99
C GLY A 86 11.57 9.31 7.01
N ALA A 87 10.55 10.09 6.65
CA ALA A 87 9.17 9.59 6.61
C ALA A 87 8.94 8.51 5.55
N LEU A 88 9.62 8.58 4.39
CA LEU A 88 9.56 7.54 3.36
C LEU A 88 10.24 6.24 3.84
N ALA A 89 11.36 6.33 4.55
CA ALA A 89 12.02 5.18 5.14
C ALA A 89 11.15 4.51 6.23
N ASP A 90 10.54 5.31 7.11
CA ASP A 90 9.58 4.80 8.10
C ASP A 90 8.38 4.10 7.43
N ALA A 91 7.85 4.67 6.36
CA ALA A 91 6.75 4.09 5.60
C ALA A 91 7.15 2.77 4.91
N HIS A 92 8.38 2.69 4.40
CA HIS A 92 8.94 1.47 3.82
C HIS A 92 8.96 0.34 4.86
N ASP A 93 9.51 0.59 6.04
CA ASP A 93 9.62 -0.40 7.10
C ASP A 93 8.25 -0.82 7.67
N ALA A 94 7.32 0.13 7.76
CA ALA A 94 5.94 -0.15 8.12
C ALA A 94 5.24 -1.04 7.08
N ALA A 95 5.46 -0.80 5.78
CA ALA A 95 4.90 -1.63 4.71
C ALA A 95 5.44 -3.06 4.74
N GLN A 96 6.74 -3.23 5.02
CA GLN A 96 7.36 -4.55 5.21
C GLN A 96 6.76 -5.27 6.42
N THR A 97 6.59 -4.56 7.54
CA THR A 97 5.97 -5.12 8.75
C THR A 97 4.52 -5.55 8.48
N LEU A 98 3.77 -4.75 7.73
CA LEU A 98 2.40 -5.06 7.31
C LEU A 98 2.36 -6.31 6.43
N TYR A 99 3.25 -6.41 5.44
CA TYR A 99 3.38 -7.58 4.58
C TYR A 99 3.59 -8.87 5.39
N GLU A 100 4.52 -8.85 6.35
CA GLU A 100 4.77 -10.00 7.21
C GLU A 100 3.57 -10.37 8.08
N ALA A 101 2.87 -9.39 8.64
CA ALA A 101 1.66 -9.61 9.43
C ALA A 101 0.54 -10.24 8.58
N LEU A 102 0.33 -9.74 7.36
CA LEU A 102 -0.65 -10.28 6.43
C LEU A 102 -0.30 -11.70 5.98
N ASN A 103 0.98 -12.01 5.75
CA ASN A 103 1.40 -13.39 5.45
C ASN A 103 1.13 -14.36 6.60
N ARG A 104 1.36 -13.94 7.85
CA ARG A 104 1.01 -14.75 9.03
C ARG A 104 -0.48 -14.99 9.11
N ALA A 105 -1.30 -13.95 8.90
CA ALA A 105 -2.76 -14.08 8.87
C ALA A 105 -3.23 -15.00 7.73
N HIS A 106 -2.68 -14.83 6.53
CA HIS A 106 -2.97 -15.67 5.37
C HIS A 106 -2.67 -17.15 5.64
N SER A 107 -1.52 -17.43 6.25
CA SER A 107 -1.13 -18.78 6.65
C SER A 107 -2.06 -19.36 7.71
N ALA A 108 -2.47 -18.54 8.69
CA ALA A 108 -3.40 -18.95 9.75
C ALA A 108 -4.84 -19.17 9.25
N LEU A 109 -5.24 -18.51 8.16
CA LEU A 109 -6.53 -18.73 7.48
C LEU A 109 -6.52 -20.02 6.64
N SER A 110 -5.36 -20.47 6.15
CA SER A 110 -5.24 -21.63 5.25
C SER A 110 -5.92 -22.92 5.73
N PRO A 111 -5.90 -23.32 7.02
CA PRO A 111 -6.57 -24.53 7.48
C PRO A 111 -8.05 -24.33 7.84
N ILE A 112 -8.57 -23.10 7.79
CA ILE A 112 -9.95 -22.79 8.19
C ILE A 112 -10.88 -23.05 7.01
N ALA A 113 -11.76 -24.04 7.13
CA ALA A 113 -12.80 -24.34 6.16
C ALA A 113 -14.19 -24.19 6.80
N TYR A 114 -15.20 -23.91 5.96
CA TYR A 114 -16.58 -23.97 6.38
C TYR A 114 -17.00 -25.43 6.61
N GLN A 115 -17.75 -25.68 7.67
CA GLN A 115 -18.34 -26.98 7.97
C GLN A 115 -19.86 -26.77 8.14
N ASP A 116 -20.64 -27.51 7.35
CA ASP A 116 -22.11 -27.46 7.32
C ASP A 116 -22.76 -27.94 8.64
#